data_AF-A0A2I0CX85-F1
#
_entry.id   AF-A0A2I0CX85-F1
#
_cell.length_a   1.000
_cell.length_b   1.000
_cell.length_c   1.000
_cell.angle_alpha   90.00
_cell.angle_beta   90.00
_cell.angle_gamma   90.00
#
_symmetry.space_group_name_H-M   'P 1'
#
loop_
_entity.id
_entity.type
_entity.pdbx_description
1 polymer ?
#
loop_
_entity_poly.entity_id
_entity_poly.type
_entity_poly.pdbx_seq_one_letter_code
_entity_poly.pdbx_strand_id
1 'polypeptide(L)' 'MGSKTIAQIQSEGYNALVRALGPEDAIRFLRSFDRGSGDYTKDRKKTFNNKPASQIIDEILKMQGKY' A
#
# COMPACT_ATOMS: atom_id res chain seq x y z
N MET A 1 11.96 -9.61 22.12
CA MET A 1 10.55 -9.97 21.86
C MET A 1 10.38 -10.16 20.37
N GLY A 2 9.81 -11.28 19.91
CA GLY A 2 9.61 -11.54 18.48
C GLY A 2 8.55 -10.61 17.89
N SER A 3 8.71 -10.24 16.61
CA SER A 3 7.69 -9.50 15.87
C SER A 3 6.43 -10.35 15.69
N LYS A 4 5.25 -9.72 15.79
CA LYS A 4 3.98 -10.38 15.51
C LYS A 4 3.95 -10.91 14.08
N THR A 5 3.33 -12.08 13.89
CA THR A 5 3.05 -12.59 12.54
C THR A 5 1.97 -11.73 11.87
N ILE A 6 1.88 -11.80 10.55
CA ILE A 6 0.82 -11.13 9.79
C ILE A 6 -0.57 -11.56 10.27
N ALA A 7 -0.77 -12.85 10.57
CA ALA A 7 -2.03 -13.36 11.08
C ALA A 7 -2.41 -12.75 12.44
N GLN A 8 -1.43 -12.53 13.33
CA GLN A 8 -1.66 -11.87 14.62
C GLN A 8 -2.05 -10.41 14.43
N ILE A 9 -1.36 -9.68 13.55
CA ILE A 9 -1.68 -8.28 13.23
C ILE A 9 -3.09 -8.16 12.63
N GLN A 10 -3.44 -9.06 11.70
CA GLN A 10 -4.77 -9.09 11.08
C GLN A 10 -5.88 -9.36 12.10
N SER A 11 -5.67 -10.32 13.00
CA SER A 11 -6.64 -10.63 14.07
C SER A 11 -6.83 -9.44 15.03
N GLU A 12 -5.74 -8.79 15.44
CA GLU A 12 -5.80 -7.61 16.29
C GLU A 12 -6.50 -6.44 15.60
N GLY A 13 -6.20 -6.19 14.33
CA GLY A 13 -6.84 -5.15 13.52
C GLY A 13 -8.34 -5.38 13.35
N TYR A 14 -8.75 -6.63 13.05
CA TYR A 14 -10.17 -6.98 12.96
C TYR A 14 -10.90 -6.75 14.29
N ASN A 15 -10.32 -7.20 15.41
CA ASN A 15 -10.91 -6.99 16.74
C ASN A 15 -11.03 -5.51 17.10
N ALA A 16 -10.06 -4.68 16.71
CA ALA A 16 -10.14 -3.23 16.91
C ALA A 16 -11.29 -2.60 16.11
N LEU A 17 -11.47 -3.02 14.85
CA LEU A 17 -12.57 -2.56 14.00
C LEU A 17 -13.94 -2.95 14.56
N VAL A 18 -14.10 -4.21 14.99
CA VAL A 18 -15.36 -4.69 15.59
C VAL A 18 -15.70 -3.93 16.88
N ARG A 19 -14.70 -3.61 17.71
CA ARG A 19 -14.93 -2.82 18.94
C ARG A 19 -15.36 -1.38 18.65
N ALA A 20 -14.82 -0.77 17.60
CA ALA A 20 -15.10 0.63 17.28
C ALA A 20 -16.40 0.81 16.49
N LEU A 21 -16.71 -0.11 15.57
CA LEU A 21 -17.79 0.04 14.58
C LEU A 21 -18.95 -0.93 14.79
N GLY A 22 -18.76 -1.98 15.61
CA GLY A 22 -19.63 -3.14 15.61
C GLY A 22 -19.33 -4.09 14.44
N PRO A 23 -19.81 -5.34 14.51
CA PRO A 23 -19.45 -6.38 13.55
C PRO A 23 -19.97 -6.10 12.13
N GLU A 24 -21.15 -5.50 12.00
CA GLU A 24 -21.75 -5.20 10.69
C GLU A 24 -20.93 -4.16 9.91
N ASP A 25 -20.65 -3.02 10.55
CA ASP A 25 -19.91 -1.93 9.92
C ASP A 25 -18.42 -2.25 9.76
N ALA A 26 -17.83 -3.06 10.65
CA ALA A 26 -16.46 -3.56 10.47
C ALA A 26 -16.31 -4.40 9.19
N ILE A 27 -17.28 -5.28 8.89
CA ILE A 27 -17.28 -6.09 7.65
C ILE A 27 -17.57 -5.21 6.42
N ARG A 28 -18.42 -4.19 6.53
CA ARG A 28 -18.62 -3.21 5.45
C ARG A 28 -17.36 -2.40 5.18
N PHE A 29 -16.64 -1.96 6.21
CA PHE A 29 -15.36 -1.24 6.09
C PHE A 29 -14.27 -2.09 5.45
N LEU A 30 -14.14 -3.37 5.83
CA LEU A 30 -13.18 -4.26 5.18
C LEU A 30 -13.50 -4.50 3.71
N ARG A 31 -14.79 -4.49 3.35
CA ARG A 31 -15.26 -4.61 1.95
C ARG A 31 -15.28 -3.29 1.20
N SER A 32 -15.21 -2.14 1.88
CA SER A 32 -15.18 -0.82 1.24
C SER A 32 -13.84 -0.51 0.61
N PHE A 33 -12.82 -1.32 0.88
CA PHE A 33 -11.67 -1.41 0.00
C PHE A 33 -12.13 -2.08 -1.29
N ASP A 34 -12.57 -1.26 -2.25
CA ASP A 34 -12.79 -1.72 -3.61
C ASP A 34 -11.52 -2.42 -4.11
N ARG A 35 -11.71 -3.42 -4.98
CA ARG A 35 -10.61 -3.91 -5.80
C ARG A 35 -10.03 -2.69 -6.50
N GLY A 36 -8.80 -2.31 -6.15
CA GLY A 36 -8.09 -1.23 -6.82
C GLY A 36 -8.26 -1.39 -8.33
N SER A 37 -8.71 -0.33 -8.99
CA SER A 37 -8.89 -0.33 -10.45
C SER A 37 -7.66 0.27 -11.11
N GLY A 38 -7.46 -0.07 -12.38
CA GLY A 38 -6.33 0.42 -13.17
C GLY A 38 -5.28 -0.63 -13.48
N ASP A 39 -4.40 -0.29 -14.42
CA ASP A 39 -3.30 -1.13 -14.85
C ASP A 39 -2.02 -0.37 -14.52
N TYR A 40 -1.53 -0.56 -13.28
CA TYR A 40 -0.31 0.10 -12.81
C TYR A 40 0.87 -0.15 -13.75
N THR A 41 0.92 -1.29 -14.45
CA THR A 41 1.98 -1.57 -15.42
C THR A 41 1.89 -0.63 -16.62
N LYS A 42 0.69 -0.42 -17.17
CA LYS A 42 0.46 0.56 -18.25
C LYS A 42 0.69 1.99 -17.77
N ASP A 43 0.14 2.33 -16.61
CA ASP A 43 0.20 3.70 -16.06
C ASP A 43 1.65 4.09 -15.71
N ARG A 44 2.44 3.17 -15.14
CA ARG A 44 3.87 3.36 -14.90
C ARG A 44 4.63 3.61 -16.20
N LYS A 45 4.36 2.81 -17.25
CA LYS A 45 5.03 2.97 -18.55
C LYS A 45 4.77 4.35 -19.14
N LYS A 46 3.53 4.85 -19.06
CA LYS A 46 3.14 6.19 -19.51
C LYS A 46 3.79 7.29 -18.67
N THR A 47 3.74 7.17 -17.35
CA THR A 47 4.22 8.21 -16.42
C THR A 47 5.73 8.38 -16.48
N PHE A 48 6.46 7.27 -16.55
CA PHE A 48 7.93 7.27 -16.49
C PHE A 48 8.59 7.01 -17.84
N ASN A 49 7.85 7.06 -18.96
CA ASN A 49 8.37 6.75 -20.30
C ASN A 49 9.19 5.45 -20.34
N ASN A 50 8.69 4.42 -19.66
CA ASN A 50 9.35 3.12 -19.53
C ASN A 50 10.76 3.15 -18.92
N LYS A 51 11.15 4.23 -18.22
CA LYS A 51 12.44 4.32 -17.53
C LYS A 51 12.60 3.18 -16.50
N PRO A 52 13.80 2.58 -16.41
CA PRO A 52 14.11 1.66 -15.33
C PRO A 52 14.13 2.42 -13.98
N ALA A 53 13.84 1.70 -12.90
CA ALA A 53 13.80 2.29 -11.56
C ALA A 53 15.16 2.90 -11.16
N SER A 54 16.27 2.30 -11.58
CA SER A 54 17.62 2.82 -11.34
C SER A 54 17.79 4.25 -11.88
N GLN A 55 17.36 4.50 -13.12
CA GLN A 55 17.46 5.83 -13.72
C GLN A 55 16.60 6.87 -12.98
N ILE A 56 15.41 6.48 -12.51
CA ILE A 56 14.55 7.36 -11.71
C ILE A 56 15.24 7.72 -10.38
N ILE A 57 15.85 6.74 -9.73
CA ILE A 57 16.61 6.94 -8.49
C ILE A 57 17.80 7.87 -8.74
N ASP A 58 18.51 7.69 -9.86
CA ASP A 58 19.63 8.55 -10.21
C ASP A 58 19.22 10.00 -10.45
N GLU A 59 18.07 10.23 -11.09
CA GLU A 59 17.50 11.57 -11.28
C GLU A 59 17.15 12.21 -9.92
N ILE A 60 16.53 11.46 -9.01
CA ILE A 60 16.18 11.95 -7.66
C ILE A 60 17.42 12.35 -6.87
N LEU A 61 18.43 11.49 -6.84
CA LEU A 61 19.66 11.75 -6.09
C LEU A 61 20.43 12.97 -6.66
N LYS A 62 20.37 13.22 -7.98
CA LYS A 62 20.94 14.43 -8.62
C LYS A 62 20.19 15.69 -8.19
N MET A 63 18.86 15.64 -8.17
CA MET A 63 18.05 16.76 -7.67
C MET A 63 18.30 17.07 -6.20
N GLN A 64 18.64 16.06 -5.39
CA GLN A 64 18.99 16.22 -3.98
C GLN A 64 20.43 16.69 -3.74
N GLY A 65 21.24 16.89 -4.79
CA GLY A 65 22.65 17.25 -4.66
C GLY A 65 23.50 16.17 -4.00
N LYS A 66 23.08 14.90 -4.08
CA LYS A 66 23.78 13.75 -3.50
C LYS A 66 24.73 13.05 -4.49
N TYR A 67 25.21 13.77 -5.50
CA TYR A 67 26.23 13.32 -6.46
C TYR A 67 27.36 14.31 -6.58
#